data_AF-A0A3D1ZFK6-F1
#
_entry.id   AF-A0A3D1ZFK6-F1
#
_cell.length_a   1.000
_cell.length_b   1.000
_cell.length_c   1.000
_cell.angle_alpha   90.00
_cell.angle_beta   90.00
_cell.angle_gamma   90.00
#
_symmetry.space_group_name_H-M   'P 1'
#
loop_
_entity.id
_entity.type
_entity.pdbx_description
1 polymer ?
#
loop_
_entity_poly.entity_id
_entity_poly.type
_entity_poly.pdbx_seq_one_letter_code
_entity_poly.pdbx_strand_id
1 'polypeptide(L)'
;PARSFEPNGYGLYNVAGNVWEWQSDWFSPGYHRTEPRKNPTGATTGVSKSIRGGSYLCHDSYCNRYRVAARSSNTPDSSTGNLGFRCVVDA
;
A
#
# COMPACT_ATOMS: atom_id res chain seq x y z
N PRO A 1 -11.18 14.19 1.36
CA PRO A 1 -12.29 13.28 1.02
C PRO A 1 -11.77 12.09 0.21
N ALA A 2 -12.46 10.95 0.17
CA ALA A 2 -11.98 9.79 -0.61
C ALA A 2 -11.93 10.04 -2.13
N ARG A 3 -12.74 10.99 -2.62
CA ARG A 3 -12.79 11.44 -4.02
C ARG A 3 -12.33 12.90 -4.16
N SER A 4 -11.18 13.22 -3.58
CA SER A 4 -10.44 14.45 -3.89
C SER A 4 -9.47 14.21 -5.05
N PHE A 5 -9.20 15.26 -5.84
CA PHE A 5 -8.34 15.23 -7.04
C PHE A 5 -8.87 14.32 -8.17
N GLU A 6 -8.18 14.35 -9.32
CA GLU A 6 -8.51 13.53 -10.48
C GLU A 6 -8.25 12.04 -10.24
N PRO A 7 -9.08 11.13 -10.79
CA PRO A 7 -8.76 9.71 -10.81
C PRO A 7 -7.58 9.42 -11.75
N ASN A 8 -6.92 8.29 -11.54
CA ASN A 8 -5.97 7.77 -12.53
C ASN A 8 -6.71 7.14 -13.75
N GLY A 9 -5.96 6.65 -14.74
CA GLY A 9 -6.52 6.03 -15.96
C GLY A 9 -7.39 4.78 -15.76
N TYR A 10 -7.47 4.24 -14.53
CA TYR A 10 -8.37 3.14 -14.15
C TYR A 10 -9.56 3.60 -13.30
N GLY A 11 -9.77 4.90 -13.13
CA GLY A 11 -10.84 5.44 -12.29
C GLY A 11 -10.56 5.42 -10.78
N LEU A 12 -9.32 5.13 -10.36
CA LEU A 12 -8.95 5.06 -8.94
C LEU A 12 -8.52 6.44 -8.41
N TYR A 13 -9.14 6.86 -7.31
CA TYR A 13 -8.81 8.10 -6.61
C TYR A 13 -7.81 7.86 -5.49
N ASN A 14 -6.99 8.88 -5.19
CA ASN A 14 -6.13 8.96 -4.00
C ASN A 14 -5.27 7.72 -3.72
N VAL A 15 -4.76 7.06 -4.78
CA VAL A 15 -3.82 5.93 -4.63
C VAL A 15 -2.41 6.37 -4.20
N ALA A 16 -2.12 7.68 -4.27
CA ALA A 16 -0.91 8.32 -3.80
C ALA A 16 -1.28 9.43 -2.81
N GLY A 17 -0.77 9.34 -1.57
CA GLY A 17 -1.12 10.25 -0.48
C GLY A 17 -2.47 9.93 0.17
N ASN A 18 -3.11 10.94 0.76
CA ASN A 18 -4.30 10.80 1.60
C ASN A 18 -4.05 9.89 2.81
N VAL A 19 -4.25 8.58 2.72
CA VAL A 19 -3.95 7.63 3.79
C VAL A 19 -3.15 6.46 3.23
N TRP A 20 -2.30 5.87 4.07
CA TRP A 20 -1.74 4.56 3.76
C TRP A 20 -2.86 3.55 3.58
N GLU A 21 -2.66 2.56 2.72
CA GLU A 21 -3.65 1.53 2.47
C GLU A 21 -3.08 0.14 2.73
N TRP A 22 -3.75 -0.61 3.62
CA TRP A 22 -3.45 -2.01 3.88
C TRP A 22 -3.58 -2.89 2.62
N GLN A 23 -2.76 -3.93 2.55
CA GLN A 23 -2.80 -4.99 1.54
C GLN A 23 -2.91 -6.36 2.21
N SER A 24 -3.40 -7.36 1.46
CA SER A 24 -3.50 -8.74 1.94
C SER A 24 -2.14 -9.45 2.04
N ASP A 25 -1.07 -8.93 1.46
CA ASP A 25 0.25 -9.57 1.44
C ASP A 25 0.97 -9.47 2.78
N TRP A 26 1.65 -10.55 3.19
CA TRP A 26 2.75 -10.45 4.16
C TRP A 26 3.93 -9.73 3.52
N PHE A 27 4.46 -8.72 4.19
CA PHE A 27 5.58 -7.94 3.67
C PHE A 27 6.88 -8.73 3.77
N SER A 28 7.59 -8.82 2.65
CA SER A 28 8.98 -9.27 2.60
C SER A 28 9.79 -8.36 1.68
N PRO A 29 10.95 -7.83 2.11
CA PRO A 29 11.82 -7.01 1.27
C PRO A 29 12.25 -7.72 -0.02
N GLY A 30 12.52 -9.03 0.07
CA GLY A 30 13.09 -9.86 -0.99
C GLY A 30 12.09 -10.60 -1.88
N TYR A 31 10.78 -10.60 -1.53
CA TYR A 31 9.76 -11.39 -2.22
C TYR A 31 9.82 -11.23 -3.76
N HIS A 32 9.83 -9.99 -4.26
CA HIS A 32 9.81 -9.76 -5.71
C HIS A 32 11.14 -10.04 -6.44
N ARG A 33 12.14 -10.67 -5.81
CA ARG A 33 13.39 -11.06 -6.48
C ARG A 33 13.27 -12.41 -7.18
N THR A 34 12.65 -13.40 -6.54
CA THR A 34 12.65 -14.81 -6.97
C THR A 34 11.24 -15.38 -7.16
N GLU A 35 10.24 -14.76 -6.55
CA GLU A 35 8.90 -15.33 -6.43
C GLU A 35 8.07 -15.24 -7.72
N PRO A 36 6.97 -16.02 -7.82
CA PRO A 36 6.10 -16.05 -9.00
C PRO A 36 5.64 -14.65 -9.44
N ARG A 37 5.58 -14.45 -10.76
CA ARG A 37 5.16 -13.17 -11.38
C ARG A 37 3.68 -13.15 -11.75
N LYS A 38 3.04 -14.32 -11.86
CA LYS A 38 1.62 -14.46 -12.19
C LYS A 38 0.82 -14.60 -10.90
N ASN A 39 -0.08 -13.65 -10.64
CA ASN A 39 -0.92 -13.58 -9.44
C ASN A 39 -0.14 -13.80 -8.12
N PRO A 40 0.93 -13.04 -7.83
CA PRO A 40 1.63 -13.15 -6.56
C PRO A 40 0.73 -12.77 -5.38
N THR A 41 0.79 -13.54 -4.30
CA THR A 41 -0.02 -13.35 -3.08
C THR A 41 0.82 -12.96 -1.86
N GLY A 42 2.06 -12.53 -2.08
CA GLY A 42 3.01 -12.20 -1.02
C GLY A 42 3.62 -13.45 -0.37
N ALA A 43 4.43 -13.23 0.66
CA ALA A 43 5.04 -14.33 1.41
C ALA A 43 3.98 -15.16 2.15
N THR A 44 4.19 -16.46 2.32
CA THR A 44 3.25 -17.35 3.01
C THR A 44 3.09 -16.98 4.50
N THR A 45 4.15 -16.49 5.11
CA THR A 45 4.18 -16.06 6.52
C THR A 45 4.90 -14.71 6.65
N GLY A 46 4.64 -14.00 7.75
CA GLY A 46 5.31 -12.75 8.05
C GLY A 46 4.88 -12.17 9.39
N VAL A 47 5.57 -11.13 9.81
CA VAL A 47 5.25 -10.36 11.04
C VAL A 47 4.35 -9.16 10.73
N SER A 48 4.53 -8.56 9.54
CA SER A 48 3.88 -7.32 9.16
C SER A 48 3.17 -7.46 7.81
N LYS A 49 2.00 -6.84 7.66
CA LYS A 49 1.29 -6.75 6.38
C LYS A 49 1.82 -5.57 5.58
N SER A 50 1.74 -5.68 4.25
CA SER A 50 2.18 -4.61 3.36
C SER A 50 1.21 -3.42 3.41
N ILE A 51 1.76 -2.19 3.32
CA ILE A 51 1.01 -0.95 3.13
C ILE A 51 1.56 -0.17 1.94
N ARG A 52 0.68 0.53 1.22
CA ARG A 52 0.99 1.26 -0.03
C ARG A 52 0.39 2.67 -0.01
N GLY A 53 0.86 3.51 -0.94
CA GLY A 53 0.27 4.82 -1.25
C GLY A 53 0.87 6.03 -0.53
N GLY A 54 1.43 5.87 0.67
CA GLY A 54 1.83 7.03 1.49
C GLY A 54 0.61 7.68 2.16
N SER A 55 0.79 8.80 2.86
CA SER A 55 -0.32 9.51 3.50
C SER A 55 -0.15 11.03 3.41
N TYR A 56 -1.10 11.78 3.96
CA TYR A 56 -1.05 13.24 4.10
C TYR A 56 0.15 13.76 4.91
N LEU A 57 0.95 12.87 5.53
CA LEU A 57 2.16 13.24 6.25
C LEU A 57 3.41 13.15 5.36
N CYS A 58 3.41 12.30 4.32
CA CYS A 58 4.60 12.07 3.49
C CYS A 58 5.13 13.37 2.87
N HIS A 59 6.44 13.58 2.96
CA HIS A 59 7.13 14.75 2.42
C HIS A 59 8.51 14.34 1.93
N ASP A 60 9.01 14.97 0.86
CA ASP A 60 10.25 14.57 0.20
C ASP A 60 11.48 14.62 1.11
N SER A 61 11.49 15.55 2.09
CA SER A 61 12.60 15.70 3.04
C SER A 61 12.84 14.49 3.96
N TYR A 62 11.86 13.58 4.12
CA TYR A 62 12.00 12.45 5.05
C TYR A 62 11.26 11.18 4.62
N CYS A 63 10.22 11.29 3.78
CA CYS A 63 9.40 10.17 3.34
C CYS A 63 8.84 10.40 1.93
N ASN A 64 9.56 9.94 0.92
CA ASN A 64 9.15 9.96 -0.49
C ASN A 64 8.25 8.76 -0.88
N ARG A 65 7.45 8.24 0.06
CA ARG A 65 6.69 6.99 -0.13
C ARG A 65 5.32 7.16 -0.80
N TYR A 66 4.98 8.36 -1.27
CA TYR A 66 3.84 8.60 -2.16
C TYR A 66 4.07 8.11 -3.60
N ARG A 67 5.28 7.68 -3.95
CA ARG A 67 5.58 7.09 -5.27
C ARG A 67 4.84 5.76 -5.41
N VAL A 68 4.28 5.49 -6.60
CA VAL A 68 3.50 4.28 -6.90
C VAL A 68 4.24 2.96 -6.61
N ALA A 69 5.58 2.95 -6.74
CA ALA A 69 6.40 1.77 -6.46
C ALA A 69 6.75 1.60 -4.97
N ALA A 70 6.59 2.63 -4.15
CA ALA A 70 7.01 2.62 -2.75
C ALA A 70 6.13 1.68 -1.90
N ARG A 71 6.75 1.04 -0.93
CA ARG A 71 6.13 0.03 -0.06
C ARG A 71 6.67 0.19 1.35
N SER A 72 5.82 -0.08 2.32
CA SER A 72 6.15 -0.18 3.73
C SER A 72 5.35 -1.34 4.34
N SER A 73 5.43 -1.51 5.65
CA SER A 73 4.68 -2.53 6.37
C SER A 73 4.34 -2.06 7.77
N ASN A 74 3.33 -2.67 8.37
CA ASN A 74 3.07 -2.53 9.79
C ASN A 74 2.47 -3.84 10.36
N THR A 75 2.52 -4.03 11.68
CA THR A 75 1.94 -5.23 12.31
C THR A 75 0.42 -5.22 12.12
N PRO A 76 -0.22 -6.38 11.92
CA PRO A 76 -1.65 -6.45 11.55
C PRO A 76 -2.60 -5.88 12.62
N ASP A 77 -2.15 -5.77 13.87
CA ASP A 77 -2.85 -5.19 15.01
C ASP A 77 -2.59 -3.69 15.21
N SER A 78 -1.67 -3.10 14.44
CA SER A 78 -1.36 -1.67 14.54
C SER A 78 -2.40 -0.79 13.85
N SER A 79 -2.67 0.36 14.44
CA SER A 79 -3.53 1.40 13.85
C SER A 79 -2.92 2.79 14.03
N THR A 80 -3.12 3.67 13.04
CA THR A 80 -2.73 5.08 13.10
C THR A 80 -3.77 5.94 12.37
N GLY A 81 -3.83 7.25 12.69
CA GLY A 81 -4.79 8.16 12.06
C GLY A 81 -4.57 8.42 10.56
N ASN A 82 -3.44 7.98 10.01
CA ASN A 82 -3.07 8.14 8.60
C ASN A 82 -3.06 6.81 7.82
N LEU A 83 -3.68 5.76 8.34
CA LEU A 83 -3.72 4.41 7.78
C LEU A 83 -5.17 3.92 7.67
N GLY A 84 -5.57 3.57 6.46
CA GLY A 84 -6.87 3.00 6.11
C GLY A 84 -6.72 1.83 5.13
N PHE A 85 -7.72 1.62 4.28
CA PHE A 85 -7.73 0.55 3.27
C PHE A 85 -8.76 0.82 2.17
N ARG A 86 -8.64 0.08 1.06
CA ARG A 86 -9.68 -0.09 0.04
C ARG A 86 -9.92 -1.57 -0.20
N CYS A 87 -11.14 -1.94 -0.56
CA CYS A 87 -11.49 -3.33 -0.87
C CYS A 87 -11.28 -3.65 -2.35
N VAL A 88 -11.09 -4.94 -2.63
CA VAL A 88 -11.13 -5.54 -3.96
C VAL A 88 -12.00 -6.78 -3.91
N VAL A 89 -12.46 -7.24 -5.07
CA VAL A 89 -13.27 -8.46 -5.22
C VAL A 89 -12.85 -9.15 -6.51
N ASP A 90 -12.89 -10.47 -6.53
CA ASP A 90 -12.70 -11.24 -7.76
C ASP A 90 -13.81 -10.92 -8.76
N ALA A 91 -13.50 -11.06 -10.05
CA ALA A 91 -14.42 -10.76 -11.16
C ALA A 91 -15.53 -11.81 -11.32
#